data_AF-A0AAD7EMJ9-F1
#
_entry.id   AF-A0AAD7EMJ9-F1
#
_cell.length_a   1.000
_cell.length_b   1.000
_cell.length_c   1.000
_cell.angle_alpha   90.00
_cell.angle_beta   90.00
_cell.angle_gamma   90.00
#
_symmetry.space_group_name_H-M   'P 1'
#
loop_
_entity.id
_entity.type
_entity.pdbx_description
1 polymer ?
#
loop_
_entity_poly.entity_id
_entity_poly.type
_entity_poly.pdbx_seq_one_letter_code
_entity_poly.pdbx_strand_id
1 'polypeptide(L)'
;PTVTANWVAKICYGRLERVLECSLPDSKELGSLAGKQRLLAVISPCKRTAGKDAALKIVTYSGLADPIVTDLQAIVAVVGRVETRGRWYLVDRTGGLIRPEFLQDDEE
;
A
#
# COMPACT_ATOMS: atom_id res chain seq x y z
N PRO A 1 31.52 -11.65 -15.42
CA PRO A 1 30.50 -10.61 -15.68
C PRO A 1 29.50 -10.55 -14.52
N THR A 2 29.67 -9.56 -13.63
CA THR A 2 28.81 -9.35 -12.47
C THR A 2 27.56 -8.60 -12.94
N VAL A 3 26.40 -9.25 -12.93
CA VAL A 3 25.13 -8.57 -13.23
C VAL A 3 24.76 -7.74 -12.02
N THR A 4 25.00 -6.43 -12.09
CA THR A 4 24.44 -5.47 -11.14
C THR A 4 22.94 -5.33 -11.42
N ALA A 5 22.11 -5.94 -10.58
CA ALA A 5 20.67 -5.78 -10.66
C ALA A 5 20.30 -4.33 -10.29
N ASN A 6 19.86 -3.55 -11.29
CA ASN A 6 19.27 -2.23 -11.07
C ASN A 6 17.83 -2.41 -10.60
N TRP A 7 17.56 -2.12 -9.33
CA TRP A 7 16.21 -2.10 -8.78
C TRP A 7 15.56 -0.74 -9.06
N VAL A 8 14.41 -0.76 -9.73
CA VAL A 8 13.61 0.46 -10.00
C VAL A 8 12.37 0.42 -9.14
N ALA A 9 12.21 1.42 -8.27
CA ALA A 9 10.99 1.59 -7.48
C ALA A 9 9.79 1.83 -8.40
N LYS A 10 8.71 1.05 -8.21
CA LYS A 10 7.48 1.16 -8.98
C LYS A 10 6.33 1.57 -8.09
N ILE A 11 5.67 2.67 -8.44
CA ILE A 11 4.47 3.14 -7.76
C ILE A 11 3.28 2.29 -8.18
N CYS A 12 2.57 1.75 -7.19
CA CYS A 12 1.38 0.94 -7.36
C CYS A 12 0.26 1.51 -6.50
N TYR A 13 -0.98 1.44 -6.99
CA TYR A 13 -2.18 1.81 -6.24
C TYR A 13 -3.14 0.64 -6.26
N GLY A 14 -3.91 0.52 -5.20
CA GLY A 14 -5.00 -0.45 -5.11
C GLY A 14 -5.99 -0.03 -4.04
N ARG A 15 -7.16 -0.64 -4.09
CA ARG A 15 -8.18 -0.48 -3.07
C ARG A 15 -8.01 -1.58 -2.03
N LEU A 16 -7.79 -1.20 -0.78
CA LEU A 16 -7.84 -2.13 0.34
C LEU A 16 -9.28 -2.63 0.49
N GLU A 17 -9.48 -3.94 0.37
CA GLU A 17 -10.79 -4.58 0.50
C GLU A 17 -10.99 -5.13 1.91
N ARG A 18 -9.96 -5.79 2.46
CA ARG A 18 -9.97 -6.41 3.78
C ARG A 18 -8.58 -6.39 4.41
N VAL A 19 -8.56 -6.35 5.73
CA VAL A 19 -7.39 -6.73 6.53
C VAL A 19 -7.69 -8.07 7.18
N LEU A 20 -6.78 -9.02 7.01
CA LEU A 20 -6.88 -10.35 7.60
C LEU A 20 -5.86 -10.46 8.72
N GLU A 21 -6.27 -11.04 9.82
CA GLU A 21 -5.39 -11.45 10.90
C GLU A 21 -4.97 -12.90 10.68
N CYS A 22 -3.67 -13.15 10.72
CA CYS A 22 -3.08 -14.48 10.57
C CYS A 22 -2.20 -14.77 11.78
N SER A 23 -2.69 -15.62 12.67
CA SER A 23 -1.92 -16.15 13.79
C SER A 23 -1.14 -17.36 13.32
N LEU A 24 0.19 -17.22 13.29
CA LEU A 24 1.07 -18.30 12.86
C LEU A 24 1.39 -19.23 14.03
N PRO A 25 1.34 -20.56 13.82
CA PRO A 25 1.70 -21.51 14.86
C PRO A 25 3.17 -21.35 15.25
N ASP A 26 3.49 -21.76 16.48
CA ASP A 26 4.87 -21.87 16.92
C ASP A 26 5.48 -23.17 16.38
N SER A 27 5.98 -23.11 15.14
CA SER A 27 6.53 -24.26 14.42
C SER A 27 7.89 -23.93 13.82
N LYS A 28 8.82 -24.89 13.84
CA LYS A 28 10.19 -24.68 13.37
C LYS A 28 10.27 -24.36 11.88
N GLU A 29 9.30 -24.85 11.10
CA GLU A 29 9.19 -24.64 9.65
C GLU A 29 8.95 -23.17 9.29
N LEU A 30 8.35 -22.40 10.21
CA LEU A 30 8.07 -20.98 10.02
C LEU A 30 9.26 -20.08 10.37
N GLY A 31 10.33 -20.63 10.97
CA GLY A 31 11.55 -19.90 11.29
C GLY A 31 11.27 -18.60 12.06
N SER A 32 11.68 -17.47 11.50
CA SER A 32 11.49 -16.15 12.12
C SER A 32 10.03 -15.68 12.19
N LEU A 33 9.10 -16.41 11.57
CA LEU A 33 7.67 -16.13 11.60
C LEU A 33 6.91 -16.97 12.65
N ALA A 34 7.56 -17.96 13.27
CA ALA A 34 6.94 -18.84 14.25
C ALA A 34 6.34 -18.05 15.44
N GLY A 35 5.12 -18.43 15.84
CA GLY A 35 4.42 -17.83 16.99
C GLY A 35 4.05 -16.34 16.81
N LYS A 36 4.19 -15.77 15.61
CA LYS A 36 3.87 -14.36 15.35
C LYS A 36 2.47 -14.17 14.80
N GLN A 37 1.89 -13.03 15.14
CA GLN A 37 0.71 -12.51 14.47
C GLN A 37 1.14 -11.67 13.26
N ARG A 38 0.45 -11.85 12.13
CA ARG A 38 0.64 -11.08 10.91
C ARG A 38 -0.68 -10.47 10.45
N LEU A 39 -0.61 -9.24 9.97
CA LEU A 39 -1.74 -8.59 9.29
C LEU A 39 -1.49 -8.63 7.79
N LEU A 40 -2.45 -9.17 7.05
CA LEU A 40 -2.40 -9.27 5.60
C LEU A 40 -3.45 -8.35 4.99
N ALA A 41 -3.07 -7.63 3.94
CA ALA A 41 -3.95 -6.78 3.17
C ALA A 41 -4.45 -7.51 1.93
N VAL A 42 -5.78 -7.59 1.76
CA VAL A 42 -6.42 -7.98 0.50
C VAL A 42 -6.64 -6.71 -0.30
N ILE A 43 -5.95 -6.56 -1.43
CA ILE A 43 -5.94 -5.33 -2.23
C ILE A 43 -6.39 -5.65 -3.65
N SER A 44 -7.37 -4.93 -4.17
CA SER A 44 -7.70 -4.95 -5.61
C SER A 44 -6.88 -3.87 -6.33
N PRO A 45 -5.92 -4.21 -7.20
CA PRO A 45 -5.06 -3.22 -7.84
C PRO A 45 -5.81 -2.28 -8.80
N CYS A 46 -5.44 -1.00 -8.83
CA CYS A 46 -5.98 -0.02 -9.79
C CYS A 46 -5.37 -0.24 -11.18
N LYS A 47 -6.21 -0.54 -12.18
CA LYS A 47 -5.77 -0.76 -13.57
C LYS A 47 -5.32 0.53 -14.25
N ARG A 48 -4.26 0.44 -15.06
CA ARG A 48 -3.77 1.51 -15.97
C ARG A 48 -3.29 2.80 -15.29
N THR A 49 -2.82 2.75 -14.05
CA THR A 49 -2.13 3.89 -13.40
C THR A 49 -0.78 4.21 -14.04
N ALA A 50 -0.19 3.25 -14.76
CA ALA A 50 1.08 3.39 -15.51
C ALA A 50 2.26 3.86 -14.65
N GLY A 51 2.29 3.50 -13.36
CA GLY A 51 3.37 3.89 -12.44
C GLY A 51 3.47 5.40 -12.18
N LYS A 52 2.41 6.15 -12.52
CA LYS A 52 2.36 7.60 -12.30
C LYS A 52 2.19 7.89 -10.81
N ASP A 53 2.90 8.91 -10.33
CA ASP A 53 2.75 9.41 -8.97
C ASP A 53 1.57 10.40 -8.85
N ALA A 54 0.59 10.08 -8.01
CA ALA A 54 -0.56 10.92 -7.71
C ALA A 54 -0.22 12.14 -6.85
N ALA A 55 0.94 12.16 -6.17
CA ALA A 55 1.44 13.34 -5.48
C ALA A 55 1.97 14.41 -6.45
N LEU A 56 2.41 14.00 -7.65
CA LEU A 56 3.04 14.89 -8.64
C LEU A 56 2.11 15.29 -9.79
N LYS A 57 1.10 14.46 -10.09
CA LYS A 57 0.22 14.66 -11.25
C LYS A 57 -1.12 13.98 -11.06
N ILE A 58 -2.08 14.36 -11.89
CA ILE A 58 -3.39 13.71 -11.95
C ILE A 58 -3.23 12.26 -12.41
N VAL A 59 -3.66 11.32 -11.57
CA VAL A 59 -3.69 9.88 -11.88
C VAL A 59 -5.13 9.41 -11.91
N THR A 60 -5.46 8.63 -12.94
CA THR A 60 -6.76 7.98 -13.11
C THR A 60 -6.59 6.49 -13.25
N TYR A 61 -7.65 5.74 -12.95
CA TYR A 61 -7.72 4.30 -13.21
C TYR A 61 -9.10 3.94 -13.77
N SER A 62 -9.14 2.91 -14.62
CA SER A 62 -10.36 2.54 -15.37
C SER A 62 -11.15 1.38 -14.75
N GLY A 63 -10.67 0.86 -13.61
CA GLY A 63 -11.27 -0.28 -12.92
C GLY A 63 -10.26 -0.97 -12.02
N LEU A 64 -10.73 -2.01 -11.33
CA LEU A 64 -9.91 -2.81 -10.42
C LEU A 64 -9.52 -4.15 -11.08
N ALA A 65 -8.34 -4.66 -10.75
CA ALA A 65 -7.90 -6.01 -11.07
C ALA A 65 -8.27 -6.98 -9.95
N ASP A 66 -8.02 -8.27 -10.19
CA ASP A 66 -8.31 -9.31 -9.20
C ASP A 66 -7.51 -9.06 -7.91
N PRO A 67 -8.11 -9.37 -6.75
CA PRO A 67 -7.46 -9.11 -5.48
C PRO A 67 -6.16 -9.88 -5.32
N ILE A 68 -5.18 -9.23 -4.70
CA ILE A 68 -3.93 -9.84 -4.24
C ILE A 68 -3.87 -9.80 -2.71
N VAL A 69 -3.09 -10.70 -2.12
CA VAL A 69 -2.78 -10.67 -0.69
C VAL A 69 -1.32 -10.27 -0.52
N THR A 70 -1.07 -9.28 0.34
CA THR A 70 0.28 -8.82 0.70
C THR A 70 0.38 -8.60 2.21
N ASP A 71 1.59 -8.50 2.74
CA ASP A 71 1.78 -8.02 4.11
C ASP A 71 1.25 -6.58 4.23
N LEU A 72 0.48 -6.28 5.28
CA LEU A 72 -0.08 -4.94 5.50
C LEU A 72 1.02 -3.88 5.60
N GLN A 73 2.22 -4.24 6.09
CA GLN A 73 3.38 -3.34 6.18
C GLN A 73 3.91 -2.88 4.82
N ALA A 74 3.53 -3.55 3.72
CA ALA A 74 3.88 -3.11 2.37
C ALA A 74 3.09 -1.87 1.90
N ILE A 75 2.03 -1.49 2.61
CA ILE A 75 1.24 -0.28 2.29
C ILE A 75 1.97 0.94 2.85
N VAL A 76 2.43 1.82 1.97
CA VAL A 76 3.22 3.01 2.35
C VAL A 76 2.37 4.26 2.64
N ALA A 77 1.16 4.33 2.07
CA ALA A 77 0.28 5.49 2.21
C ALA A 77 -1.17 5.14 1.88
N VAL A 78 -2.09 5.92 2.44
CA VAL A 78 -3.50 5.96 2.03
C VAL A 78 -3.73 7.23 1.23
N VAL A 79 -4.36 7.08 0.06
CA VAL A 79 -4.72 8.20 -0.81
C VAL A 79 -6.23 8.27 -0.98
N GLY A 80 -6.74 9.49 -1.16
CA GLY A 80 -8.14 9.70 -1.50
C GLY A 80 -8.45 9.26 -2.92
N ARG A 81 -9.73 9.02 -3.21
CA ARG A 81 -10.22 8.84 -4.58
C ARG A 81 -11.55 9.54 -4.77
N VAL A 82 -11.75 10.11 -5.95
CA VAL A 82 -13.00 10.77 -6.32
C VAL A 82 -13.45 10.30 -7.70
N GLU A 83 -14.74 10.07 -7.84
CA GLU A 83 -15.37 9.81 -9.13
C GLU A 83 -15.94 11.11 -9.69
N THR A 84 -15.55 11.46 -10.91
CA THR A 84 -16.13 12.58 -11.64
C THR A 84 -16.08 12.31 -13.13
N ARG A 85 -17.12 12.72 -13.86
CA ARG A 85 -17.23 12.53 -15.32
C ARG A 85 -16.99 11.07 -15.76
N GLY A 86 -17.46 10.10 -14.96
CA GLY A 86 -17.35 8.66 -15.23
C GLY A 86 -15.93 8.10 -15.13
N ARG A 87 -15.02 8.78 -14.41
CA ARG A 87 -13.64 8.33 -14.19
C ARG A 87 -13.25 8.47 -12.73
N TRP A 88 -12.44 7.52 -12.25
CA TRP A 88 -11.83 7.58 -10.93
C TRP A 88 -10.50 8.32 -10.98
N TYR A 89 -10.33 9.25 -10.07
CA TYR A 89 -9.12 10.04 -9.86
C TYR A 89 -8.54 9.72 -8.49
N LEU A 90 -7.22 9.56 -8.44
CA LEU A 90 -6.48 9.41 -7.19
C LEU A 90 -6.05 10.79 -6.70
N VAL A 91 -6.26 11.04 -5.40
CA VAL A 91 -5.94 12.30 -4.72
C VAL A 91 -4.96 11.98 -3.61
N ASP A 92 -3.69 12.19 -3.90
CA ASP A 92 -2.63 12.06 -2.90
C ASP A 92 -2.38 13.41 -2.23
N ARG A 93 -2.47 13.44 -0.90
CA ARG A 93 -2.22 14.62 -0.06
C ARG A 93 -0.94 14.51 0.76
N THR A 94 -0.20 13.42 0.61
CA THR A 94 1.07 13.18 1.33
C THR A 94 2.17 14.13 0.86
N GLY A 95 2.09 14.64 -0.37
CA GLY A 95 3.06 15.55 -0.98
C GLY A 95 2.99 17.03 -0.56
N GLY A 96 2.47 17.40 0.62
CA GLY A 96 2.66 18.80 1.05
C GLY A 96 2.08 19.35 2.35
N LEU A 97 1.20 18.69 3.12
CA LEU A 97 0.61 19.38 4.29
C LEU A 97 0.41 18.59 5.59
N ILE A 98 0.42 17.26 5.60
CA ILE A 98 0.18 16.53 6.86
C ILE A 98 1.02 15.26 6.92
N ARG A 99 2.11 15.32 7.70
CA ARG A 99 2.70 14.15 8.34
C ARG A 99 2.13 14.11 9.75
N PRO A 100 1.33 13.12 10.14
CA PRO A 100 1.02 12.92 11.55
C PRO A 100 2.33 12.54 12.25
N GLU A 101 2.90 13.48 12.99
CA GLU A 101 3.95 13.19 13.96
C GLU A 101 3.25 12.82 15.27
N PHE A 102 3.57 11.63 15.79
CA PHE A 102 3.19 11.27 17.15
C PHE A 102 4.17 11.98 18.07
N LEU A 103 3.76 13.12 18.60
CA LEU A 103 4.49 13.77 19.68
C LEU A 103 4.24 12.98 20.96
N GLN A 104 5.30 12.76 21.72
CA GLN A 104 5.21 12.17 23.04
C GLN A 104 4.52 13.21 23.94
N ASP A 105 3.41 12.84 24.58
CA ASP A 105 2.80 13.70 25.60
C ASP A 105 3.79 13.82 26.76
N ASP A 106 4.38 14.99 26.93
CA ASP A 106 5.01 15.35 28.19
C ASP A 106 3.86 15.59 29.19
N GLU A 107 3.61 14.62 30.06
CA GLU A 107 2.66 14.75 31.18
C GLU A 107 3.08 15.96 32.04
N GLU A 108 2.20 16.97 32.13
CA GLU A 108 2.35 18.15 33.01
C GLU A 108 1.80 17.87 34.42
#